data_AF-A0A7X1I6Q8-F1
#
_entry.id   AF-A0A7X1I6Q8-F1
#
_cell.length_a   1.000
_cell.length_b   1.000
_cell.length_c   1.000
_cell.angle_alpha   90.00
_cell.angle_beta   90.00
_cell.angle_gamma   90.00
#
_symmetry.space_group_name_H-M   'P 1'
#
loop_
_entity.id
_entity.type
_entity.pdbx_description
1 polymer ?
#
loop_
_entity_poly.entity_id
_entity_poly.type
_entity_poly.pdbx_seq_one_letter_code
_entity_poly.pdbx_strand_id
1 'polypeptide(L)'
;MRNVVSSITSTDVAEEYAEQVEALIEKLRPERETTQVNEWGQTEYYVRLYTYEAPGSGETMWAVDYSDPAIRELEESASHEEAEARYVELVRDSAENLGIDGDGFQERFTTTDVDGVPGPLPELPTVDPDEVSGLLDEDGTPVLYLERTDGDELALRTGQADQVDKDHVVLTRAEVLESLDLADGETRITSDHAARALWDYGMQTSLIAYRLNDTVKAVADSLFPVPTA
;
A
#
# COMPACT_ATOMS: atom_id res chain seq x y z
N MET A 1 -7.39 23.59 19.72
CA MET A 1 -8.28 22.45 20.01
C MET A 1 -8.27 22.16 21.51
N ARG A 2 -9.25 21.38 22.02
CA ARG A 2 -9.30 20.91 23.42
C ARG A 2 -9.13 19.40 23.47
N ASN A 3 -8.36 18.90 24.44
CA ASN A 3 -8.15 17.48 24.66
C ASN A 3 -9.31 16.88 25.44
N VAL A 4 -10.07 15.99 24.79
CA VAL A 4 -11.18 15.23 25.40
C VAL A 4 -10.64 13.97 26.05
N VAL A 5 -9.78 13.23 25.34
CA VAL A 5 -9.06 12.05 25.82
C VAL A 5 -7.60 12.22 25.46
N SER A 6 -6.68 11.90 26.37
CA SER A 6 -5.25 11.77 26.07
C SER A 6 -4.65 10.75 27.03
N SER A 7 -3.82 9.85 26.50
CA SER A 7 -3.06 8.90 27.33
C SER A 7 -1.77 9.49 27.92
N ILE A 8 -1.33 10.66 27.43
CA ILE A 8 -0.04 11.26 27.75
C ILE A 8 -0.12 12.65 28.40
N THR A 9 -1.24 13.35 28.24
CA THR A 9 -1.48 14.69 28.81
C THR A 9 -2.75 14.74 29.63
N SER A 10 -2.96 15.83 30.36
CA SER A 10 -4.21 16.07 31.08
C SER A 10 -5.35 16.37 30.10
N THR A 11 -6.54 15.83 30.36
CA THR A 11 -7.75 16.20 29.64
C THR A 11 -8.22 17.61 30.03
N ASP A 12 -8.72 18.37 29.06
CA ASP A 12 -9.24 19.73 29.25
C ASP A 12 -10.70 19.75 29.75
N VAL A 13 -11.34 18.58 29.73
CA VAL A 13 -12.76 18.38 30.03
C VAL A 13 -12.97 17.47 31.23
N ALA A 14 -14.17 17.54 31.81
CA ALA A 14 -14.56 16.61 32.87
C ALA A 14 -14.69 15.18 32.32
N GLU A 15 -14.35 14.19 33.14
CA GLU A 15 -14.43 12.75 32.81
C GLU A 15 -15.81 12.35 32.28
N GLU A 16 -16.88 12.81 32.94
CA GLU A 16 -18.26 12.56 32.52
C GLU A 16 -18.59 13.06 31.10
N TYR A 17 -17.96 14.16 30.68
CA TYR A 17 -18.11 14.68 29.31
C TYR A 17 -17.30 13.83 28.33
N ALA A 18 -16.05 13.48 28.68
CA ALA A 18 -15.19 12.64 27.85
C ALA A 18 -15.85 11.28 27.56
N GLU A 19 -16.38 10.59 28.58
CA GLU A 19 -17.08 9.31 28.42
C GLU A 19 -18.30 9.42 27.48
N GLN A 20 -19.04 10.54 27.54
CA GLN A 20 -20.18 10.77 26.66
C GLN A 20 -19.75 11.00 25.20
N VAL A 21 -18.65 11.73 24.98
CA VAL A 21 -18.11 11.94 23.64
C VAL A 21 -17.59 10.63 23.06
N GLU A 22 -16.85 9.83 23.82
CA GLU A 22 -16.36 8.52 23.37
C GLU A 22 -17.53 7.62 22.95
N ALA A 23 -18.55 7.50 23.79
CA ALA A 23 -19.74 6.69 23.51
C ALA A 23 -20.60 7.22 22.34
N LEU A 24 -20.43 8.48 21.94
CA LEU A 24 -21.01 9.06 20.74
C LEU A 24 -20.19 8.66 19.51
N ILE A 25 -18.88 8.91 19.54
CA ILE A 25 -17.96 8.66 18.42
C ILE A 25 -17.94 7.18 18.04
N GLU A 26 -18.00 6.24 18.99
CA GLU A 26 -18.08 4.80 18.73
C GLU A 26 -19.27 4.39 17.83
N LYS A 27 -20.32 5.22 17.76
CA LYS A 27 -21.52 4.95 16.95
C LYS A 27 -21.54 5.72 15.64
N LEU A 28 -20.58 6.63 15.44
CA LEU A 28 -20.47 7.46 14.26
C LEU A 28 -19.56 6.81 13.22
N ARG A 29 -19.85 7.09 11.96
CA ARG A 29 -18.91 6.84 10.88
C ARG A 29 -18.00 8.08 10.76
N PRO A 30 -16.68 7.90 10.63
CA PRO A 30 -15.79 9.03 10.39
C PRO A 30 -16.11 9.70 9.04
N GLU A 31 -16.00 11.02 9.00
CA GLU A 31 -16.07 11.83 7.78
C GLU A 31 -14.83 11.60 6.91
N ARG A 32 -13.67 11.46 7.57
CA ARG A 32 -12.37 11.15 6.96
C ARG A 32 -11.62 10.15 7.82
N GLU A 33 -10.85 9.28 7.19
CA GLU A 33 -10.14 8.20 7.89
C GLU A 33 -8.83 7.88 7.17
N THR A 34 -7.75 7.84 7.94
CA THR A 34 -6.48 7.21 7.54
C THR A 34 -6.22 6.06 8.52
N THR A 35 -5.93 4.86 8.02
CA THR A 35 -5.68 3.68 8.86
C THR A 35 -4.47 2.89 8.41
N GLN A 36 -3.87 2.18 9.36
CA GLN A 36 -2.91 1.12 9.10
C GLN A 36 -3.39 -0.15 9.82
N VAL A 37 -3.41 -1.27 9.10
CA VAL A 37 -3.66 -2.59 9.68
C VAL A 37 -2.36 -3.41 9.69
N ASN A 38 -2.15 -4.16 10.76
CA ASN A 38 -1.02 -5.07 10.87
C ASN A 38 -1.22 -6.36 10.07
N GLU A 39 -0.22 -7.25 10.09
CA GLU A 39 -0.24 -8.55 9.41
C GLU A 39 -1.41 -9.46 9.81
N TRP A 40 -2.02 -9.24 10.99
CA TRP A 40 -3.18 -9.99 11.46
C TRP A 40 -4.52 -9.32 11.11
N GLY A 41 -4.49 -8.22 10.35
CA GLY A 41 -5.67 -7.45 9.95
C GLY A 41 -6.29 -6.63 11.07
N GLN A 42 -5.53 -6.35 12.15
CA GLN A 42 -5.98 -5.49 13.24
C GLN A 42 -5.53 -4.05 12.98
N THR A 43 -6.39 -3.07 13.25
CA THR A 43 -6.03 -1.65 13.19
C THR A 43 -4.97 -1.35 14.25
N GLU A 44 -3.77 -1.01 13.80
CA GLU A 44 -2.65 -0.63 14.66
C GLU A 44 -2.54 0.89 14.80
N TYR A 45 -2.96 1.60 13.75
CA TYR A 45 -2.95 3.04 13.69
C TYR A 45 -4.22 3.58 13.03
N TYR A 46 -4.75 4.69 13.55
CA TYR A 46 -5.73 5.50 12.82
C TYR A 46 -5.67 6.99 13.19
N VAL A 47 -6.04 7.80 12.22
CA VAL A 47 -6.53 9.18 12.43
C VAL A 47 -7.90 9.27 11.80
N ARG A 48 -8.88 9.77 12.55
CA ARG A 48 -10.27 9.88 12.12
C ARG A 48 -10.83 11.24 12.43
N LEU A 49 -11.54 11.82 11.48
CA LEU A 49 -12.28 13.07 11.66
C LEU A 49 -13.76 12.78 11.82
N TYR A 50 -14.38 13.34 12.84
CA TYR A 50 -15.80 13.20 13.17
C TYR A 50 -16.46 14.56 13.30
N THR A 51 -17.79 14.57 13.11
CA THR A 51 -18.64 15.67 13.56
C THR A 51 -19.77 15.13 14.43
N TYR A 52 -20.12 15.86 15.49
CA TYR A 52 -21.17 15.45 16.43
C TYR A 52 -21.76 16.65 17.18
N GLU A 53 -22.89 16.45 17.86
CA GLU A 53 -23.47 17.44 18.77
C GLU A 53 -22.91 17.27 20.18
N ALA A 54 -22.27 18.32 20.71
CA ALA A 54 -21.63 18.30 22.03
C ALA A 54 -22.61 17.95 23.15
N PRO A 55 -22.25 17.01 24.05
CA PRO A 55 -23.06 16.70 25.22
C PRO A 55 -23.40 17.94 26.06
N GLY A 56 -24.68 18.12 26.34
CA GLY A 56 -25.20 19.20 27.18
C GLY A 56 -25.49 20.53 26.45
N SER A 57 -24.65 20.95 25.50
CA SER A 57 -24.89 22.20 24.73
C SER A 57 -25.63 21.96 23.41
N GLY A 58 -25.45 20.80 22.78
CA GLY A 58 -25.97 20.49 21.44
C GLY A 58 -25.26 21.25 20.31
N GLU A 59 -24.16 21.96 20.61
CA GLU A 59 -23.38 22.66 19.59
C GLU A 59 -22.65 21.65 18.70
N THR A 60 -22.59 21.92 17.39
CA THR A 60 -21.82 21.08 16.47
C THR A 60 -20.33 21.23 16.76
N MET A 61 -19.68 20.10 17.02
CA MET A 61 -18.25 19.97 17.24
C MET A 61 -17.63 19.09 16.16
N TRP A 62 -16.35 19.32 15.92
CA TRP A 62 -15.47 18.49 15.11
C TRP A 62 -14.44 17.84 16.03
N ALA A 63 -14.20 16.55 15.86
CA ALA A 63 -13.20 15.84 16.63
C ALA A 63 -12.25 15.04 15.75
N VAL A 64 -10.97 15.06 16.15
CA VAL A 64 -9.93 14.23 15.59
C VAL A 64 -9.59 13.16 16.62
N ASP A 65 -9.85 11.90 16.26
CA ASP A 65 -9.54 10.72 17.06
C ASP A 65 -8.28 10.06 16.48
N TYR A 66 -7.23 10.04 17.27
CA TYR A 66 -5.92 9.53 16.95
C TYR A 66 -5.59 8.35 17.86
N SER A 67 -5.11 7.25 17.27
CA SER A 67 -4.58 6.14 18.04
C SER A 67 -3.43 5.47 17.30
N ASP A 68 -2.38 5.19 18.05
CA ASP A 68 -1.29 4.29 17.72
C ASP A 68 -1.05 3.30 18.89
N PRO A 69 -0.06 2.39 18.84
CA PRO A 69 0.21 1.46 19.94
C PRO A 69 0.66 2.09 21.27
N ALA A 70 1.20 3.31 21.24
CA ALA A 70 1.73 4.03 22.39
C ALA A 70 0.77 5.07 22.96
N ILE A 71 -0.04 5.70 22.10
CA ILE A 71 -0.78 6.91 22.40
C ILE A 71 -2.20 6.82 21.82
N ARG A 72 -3.18 7.32 22.57
CA ARG A 72 -4.51 7.63 22.08
C ARG A 72 -4.89 9.03 22.49
N GLU A 73 -5.37 9.83 21.54
CA GLU A 73 -5.81 11.20 21.75
C GLU A 73 -7.13 11.47 21.01
N LEU A 74 -8.01 12.20 21.67
CA LEU A 74 -9.24 12.69 21.08
C LEU A 74 -9.30 14.19 21.32
N GLU A 75 -9.19 14.96 20.25
CA GLU A 75 -9.16 16.42 20.29
C GLU A 75 -10.42 16.99 19.63
N GLU A 76 -11.07 17.99 20.24
CA GLU A 76 -12.26 18.64 19.67
C GLU A 76 -12.03 20.13 19.36
N SER A 77 -12.75 20.64 18.34
CA SER A 77 -12.88 22.05 18.03
C SER A 77 -14.29 22.38 17.54
N ALA A 78 -14.71 23.63 17.74
CA ALA A 78 -15.91 24.17 17.10
C ALA A 78 -15.66 24.54 15.62
N SER A 79 -14.39 24.60 15.18
CA SER A 79 -13.99 24.95 13.82
C SER A 79 -13.67 23.70 12.99
N HIS A 80 -14.39 23.53 11.87
CA HIS A 80 -14.09 22.47 10.90
C HIS A 80 -12.66 22.62 10.36
N GLU A 81 -12.27 23.84 9.97
CA GLU A 81 -10.97 24.12 9.36
C GLU A 81 -9.81 23.79 10.32
N GLU A 82 -9.99 24.04 11.63
CA GLU A 82 -8.98 23.72 12.63
C GLU A 82 -8.83 22.20 12.81
N ALA A 83 -9.95 21.47 12.89
CA ALA A 83 -9.94 20.01 13.01
C ALA A 83 -9.41 19.32 11.75
N GLU A 84 -9.76 19.82 10.56
CA GLU A 84 -9.24 19.32 9.29
C GLU A 84 -7.73 19.56 9.17
N ALA A 85 -7.24 20.74 9.55
CA ALA A 85 -5.81 21.02 9.58
C ALA A 85 -5.07 20.06 10.52
N ARG A 86 -5.63 19.79 11.71
CA ARG A 86 -5.04 18.85 12.67
C ARG A 86 -5.06 17.41 12.17
N TYR A 87 -6.13 16.97 11.52
CA TYR A 87 -6.21 15.66 10.85
C TYR A 87 -5.07 15.50 9.83
N VAL A 88 -4.90 16.47 8.93
CA VAL A 88 -3.88 16.41 7.88
C VAL A 88 -2.47 16.47 8.47
N GLU A 89 -2.25 17.29 9.49
CA GLU A 89 -0.98 17.37 10.23
C GLU A 89 -0.60 16.01 10.82
N LEU A 90 -1.49 15.38 11.61
CA LEU A 90 -1.22 14.08 12.23
C LEU A 90 -0.92 12.99 11.20
N VAL A 91 -1.68 12.96 10.10
CA VAL A 91 -1.46 11.97 9.03
C VAL A 91 -0.09 12.19 8.37
N ARG A 92 0.30 13.44 8.09
CA ARG A 92 1.61 13.75 7.49
C ARG A 92 2.77 13.47 8.44
N ASP A 93 2.66 13.88 9.69
CA ASP A 93 3.68 13.61 10.72
C ASP A 93 3.88 12.10 10.89
N SER A 94 2.79 11.33 10.81
CA SER A 94 2.88 9.86 10.87
C SER A 94 3.47 9.28 9.59
N ALA A 95 3.17 9.85 8.42
CA ALA A 95 3.74 9.46 7.14
C ALA A 95 5.27 9.66 7.10
N GLU A 96 5.79 10.71 7.73
CA GLU A 96 7.24 10.96 7.85
C GLU A 96 7.97 9.84 8.62
N ASN A 97 7.24 9.09 9.46
CA ASN A 97 7.78 7.98 10.23
C ASN A 97 7.60 6.62 9.52
N LEU A 98 6.90 6.55 8.38
CA LEU A 98 6.78 5.33 7.60
C LEU A 98 8.13 4.98 6.98
N GLY A 99 8.61 3.77 7.29
CA GLY A 99 9.93 3.32 6.89
C GLY A 99 9.90 2.29 5.78
N ILE A 100 10.85 1.37 5.90
CA ILE A 100 10.92 0.13 5.14
C ILE A 100 10.57 -1.00 6.11
N ASP A 101 9.65 -1.87 5.71
CA ASP A 101 9.19 -3.00 6.52
C ASP A 101 10.27 -4.11 6.63
N GLY A 102 9.96 -5.15 7.41
CA GLY A 102 10.88 -6.28 7.63
C GLY A 102 11.25 -7.05 6.37
N ASP A 103 10.44 -6.93 5.31
CA ASP A 103 10.63 -7.60 4.03
C ASP A 103 11.32 -6.69 2.98
N GLY A 104 11.64 -5.44 3.35
CA GLY A 104 12.33 -4.50 2.49
C GLY A 104 11.40 -3.65 1.62
N PHE A 105 10.09 -3.68 1.86
CA PHE A 105 9.11 -2.87 1.11
C PHE A 105 8.79 -1.56 1.80
N GLN A 106 8.30 -0.60 1.04
CA GLN A 106 7.86 0.67 1.59
C GLN A 106 6.63 0.47 2.49
N GLU A 107 6.69 0.94 3.73
CA GLU A 107 5.50 0.98 4.58
C GLU A 107 4.49 2.01 4.06
N ARG A 108 3.21 1.63 4.10
CA ARG A 108 2.09 2.41 3.54
C ARG A 108 0.89 2.33 4.48
N PHE A 109 0.05 3.36 4.45
CA PHE A 109 -1.26 3.26 5.07
C PHE A 109 -2.16 2.32 4.28
N THR A 110 -3.00 1.57 5.00
CA THR A 110 -4.04 0.71 4.41
C THR A 110 -5.13 1.54 3.74
N THR A 111 -5.45 2.69 4.34
CA THR A 111 -6.34 3.70 3.75
C THR A 111 -5.80 5.08 4.08
N THR A 112 -5.86 6.00 3.12
CA THR A 112 -5.65 7.43 3.37
C THR A 112 -6.33 8.24 2.29
N ASP A 113 -6.79 9.43 2.63
CA ASP A 113 -7.37 10.41 1.70
C ASP A 113 -6.52 11.70 1.64
N VAL A 114 -5.30 11.69 2.20
CA VAL A 114 -4.42 12.85 2.25
C VAL A 114 -3.45 12.82 1.08
N ASP A 115 -3.51 13.85 0.24
CA ASP A 115 -2.63 14.00 -0.90
C ASP A 115 -1.15 14.03 -0.49
N GLY A 116 -0.34 13.25 -1.21
CA GLY A 116 1.11 13.14 -1.01
C GLY A 116 1.53 12.17 0.09
N VAL A 117 0.57 11.53 0.78
CA VAL A 117 0.84 10.53 1.81
C VAL A 117 0.83 9.11 1.20
N PRO A 118 1.75 8.21 1.59
CA PRO A 118 1.80 6.85 1.05
C PRO A 118 0.56 6.04 1.42
N GLY A 119 -0.39 5.98 0.49
CA GLY A 119 -1.58 5.14 0.58
C GLY A 119 -1.36 3.71 0.08
N PRO A 120 -2.44 2.90 0.06
CA PRO A 120 -2.37 1.53 -0.41
C PRO A 120 -1.92 1.48 -1.87
N LEU A 121 -1.18 0.45 -2.23
CA LEU A 121 -0.92 0.16 -3.63
C LEU A 121 -2.26 -0.16 -4.34
N PRO A 122 -2.37 0.16 -5.63
CA PRO A 122 -3.42 -0.40 -6.48
C PRO A 122 -3.41 -1.93 -6.43
N GLU A 123 -4.49 -2.55 -6.90
CA GLU A 123 -4.54 -4.00 -7.06
C GLU A 123 -3.34 -4.47 -7.91
N LEU A 124 -2.50 -5.32 -7.32
CA LEU A 124 -1.30 -5.81 -7.98
C LEU A 124 -1.67 -6.87 -9.01
N PRO A 125 -1.23 -6.75 -10.27
CA PRO A 125 -1.44 -7.80 -11.25
C PRO A 125 -0.69 -9.07 -10.83
N THR A 126 -1.30 -10.22 -11.07
CA THR A 126 -0.66 -11.52 -10.84
C THR A 126 0.08 -11.94 -12.10
N VAL A 127 1.29 -12.48 -11.94
CA VAL A 127 2.01 -13.08 -13.07
C VAL A 127 1.43 -14.45 -13.38
N ASP A 128 1.02 -14.66 -14.62
CA ASP A 128 0.48 -15.94 -15.08
C ASP A 128 1.57 -16.83 -15.72
N PRO A 129 1.46 -18.18 -15.65
CA PRO A 129 2.41 -19.09 -16.28
C PRO A 129 2.55 -18.89 -17.80
N ASP A 130 1.49 -18.39 -18.44
CA ASP A 130 1.48 -18.06 -19.87
C ASP A 130 2.38 -16.85 -20.18
N GLU A 131 2.44 -15.86 -19.29
CA GLU A 131 3.33 -14.70 -19.42
C GLU A 131 4.80 -15.10 -19.27
N VAL A 132 5.10 -15.99 -18.29
CA VAL A 132 6.44 -16.58 -18.11
C VAL A 132 6.86 -17.35 -19.36
N SER A 133 5.93 -18.12 -19.94
CA SER A 133 6.19 -18.90 -21.14
C SER A 133 6.37 -18.01 -22.37
N GLY A 134 5.60 -16.93 -22.48
CA GLY A 134 5.70 -15.96 -23.58
C GLY A 134 7.09 -15.32 -23.70
N LEU A 135 7.80 -15.11 -22.57
CA LEU A 135 9.18 -14.62 -22.60
C LEU A 135 10.16 -15.58 -23.29
N LEU A 136 9.86 -16.88 -23.33
CA LEU A 136 10.72 -17.87 -23.99
C LEU A 136 10.58 -17.83 -25.51
N ASP A 137 9.37 -17.49 -26.00
CA ASP A 137 8.98 -17.46 -27.41
C ASP A 137 9.41 -16.17 -28.13
N GLU A 138 9.63 -15.08 -27.40
CA GLU A 138 10.04 -13.81 -27.97
C GLU A 138 11.53 -13.76 -28.36
N ASP A 139 11.81 -13.17 -29.53
CA ASP A 139 13.17 -12.92 -29.99
C ASP A 139 13.84 -11.79 -29.19
N GLY A 140 15.16 -11.85 -29.05
CA GLY A 140 15.96 -10.81 -28.40
C GLY A 140 16.13 -11.02 -26.89
N THR A 141 15.98 -9.95 -26.12
CA THR A 141 16.07 -9.97 -24.65
C THR A 141 14.77 -9.43 -24.04
N PRO A 142 13.65 -10.18 -24.18
CA PRO A 142 12.37 -9.77 -23.65
C PRO A 142 12.38 -9.81 -22.12
N VAL A 143 11.62 -8.90 -21.54
CA VAL A 143 11.37 -8.76 -20.10
C VAL A 143 9.89 -8.57 -19.85
N LEU A 144 9.40 -9.16 -18.76
CA LEU A 144 8.13 -8.83 -18.17
C LEU A 144 8.37 -7.65 -17.22
N TYR A 145 7.59 -6.59 -17.39
CA TYR A 145 7.73 -5.37 -16.60
C TYR A 145 6.37 -4.84 -16.17
N LEU A 146 6.39 -4.05 -15.11
CA LEU A 146 5.22 -3.40 -14.58
C LEU A 146 5.16 -1.96 -15.11
N GLU A 147 3.98 -1.53 -15.51
CA GLU A 147 3.74 -0.18 -16.02
C GLU A 147 2.56 0.45 -15.27
N ARG A 148 2.69 1.74 -14.93
CA ARG A 148 1.58 2.56 -14.44
C ARG A 148 0.82 3.15 -15.62
N THR A 149 -0.49 2.92 -15.65
CA THR A 149 -1.39 3.40 -16.71
C THR A 149 -2.05 4.73 -16.36
N ASP A 150 -2.77 5.31 -17.33
CA ASP A 150 -3.59 6.51 -17.15
C ASP A 150 -4.76 6.20 -16.19
N GLY A 151 -4.57 6.45 -14.90
CA GLY A 151 -5.54 6.13 -13.85
C GLY A 151 -4.96 5.45 -12.61
N ASP A 152 -3.63 5.36 -12.51
CA ASP A 152 -2.90 4.75 -11.40
C ASP A 152 -3.13 3.24 -11.27
N GLU A 153 -3.67 2.60 -12.31
CA GLU A 153 -3.70 1.14 -12.40
C GLU A 153 -2.34 0.59 -12.84
N LEU A 154 -2.01 -0.60 -12.34
CA LEU A 154 -0.79 -1.32 -12.68
C LEU A 154 -1.08 -2.42 -13.71
N ALA A 155 -0.27 -2.49 -14.75
CA ALA A 155 -0.39 -3.49 -15.80
C ALA A 155 0.94 -4.21 -16.04
N LEU A 156 0.87 -5.54 -16.23
CA LEU A 156 2.01 -6.32 -16.72
C LEU A 156 2.11 -6.19 -18.24
N ARG A 157 3.34 -6.00 -18.71
CA ARG A 157 3.68 -5.83 -20.12
C ARG A 157 4.94 -6.60 -20.46
N THR A 158 5.06 -6.96 -21.74
CA THR A 158 6.28 -7.53 -22.29
C THR A 158 6.94 -6.52 -23.22
N GLY A 159 8.27 -6.40 -23.13
CA GLY A 159 9.06 -5.47 -23.93
C GLY A 159 10.51 -5.88 -23.98
N GLN A 160 11.32 -5.18 -24.78
CA GLN A 160 12.76 -5.46 -24.86
C GLN A 160 13.50 -4.78 -23.71
N ALA A 161 14.45 -5.49 -23.09
CA ALA A 161 15.19 -5.03 -21.90
C ALA A 161 15.88 -3.66 -22.06
N ASP A 162 16.24 -3.26 -23.28
CA ASP A 162 16.89 -1.98 -23.57
C ASP A 162 15.91 -0.80 -23.66
N GLN A 163 14.60 -1.08 -23.65
CA GLN A 163 13.51 -0.10 -23.75
C GLN A 163 12.79 0.13 -22.42
N VAL A 164 13.10 -0.66 -21.40
CA VAL A 164 12.40 -0.68 -20.11
C VAL A 164 13.37 -0.26 -19.01
N ASP A 165 12.89 0.59 -18.09
CA ASP A 165 13.67 0.92 -16.89
C ASP A 165 13.88 -0.34 -16.04
N LYS A 166 15.10 -0.57 -15.57
CA LYS A 166 15.45 -1.77 -14.80
C LYS A 166 14.66 -1.88 -13.52
N ASP A 167 14.31 -0.75 -12.91
CA ASP A 167 13.55 -0.71 -11.66
C ASP A 167 12.07 -1.09 -11.89
N HIS A 168 11.64 -1.22 -13.14
CA HIS A 168 10.29 -1.64 -13.54
C HIS A 168 10.23 -3.11 -13.98
N VAL A 169 11.37 -3.78 -14.12
CA VAL A 169 11.44 -5.17 -14.60
C VAL A 169 11.05 -6.12 -13.49
N VAL A 170 10.06 -6.98 -13.79
CA VAL A 170 9.57 -8.03 -12.88
C VAL A 170 10.30 -9.35 -13.13
N LEU A 171 10.52 -9.71 -14.40
CA LEU A 171 11.17 -10.97 -14.76
C LEU A 171 11.86 -10.85 -16.11
N THR A 172 13.11 -11.28 -16.19
CA THR A 172 13.86 -11.36 -17.45
C THR A 172 13.79 -12.76 -18.04
N ARG A 173 13.90 -12.86 -19.37
CA ARG A 173 14.07 -14.16 -20.04
C ARG A 173 15.27 -14.95 -19.51
N ALA A 174 16.35 -14.27 -19.13
CA ALA A 174 17.55 -14.92 -18.58
C ALA A 174 17.24 -15.65 -17.26
N GLU A 175 16.48 -15.01 -16.36
CA GLU A 175 16.06 -15.61 -15.09
C GLU A 175 15.10 -16.79 -15.30
N VAL A 176 14.23 -16.72 -16.31
CA VAL A 176 13.37 -17.87 -16.68
C VAL A 176 14.23 -19.05 -17.16
N LEU A 177 15.17 -18.81 -18.07
CA LEU A 177 16.06 -19.85 -18.59
C LEU A 177 16.93 -20.46 -17.49
N GLU A 178 17.46 -19.65 -16.58
CA GLU A 178 18.21 -20.13 -15.42
C GLU A 178 17.33 -20.99 -14.50
N SER A 179 16.12 -20.53 -14.20
CA SER A 179 15.18 -21.25 -13.32
C SER A 179 14.72 -22.60 -13.91
N LEU A 180 14.73 -22.74 -15.22
CA LEU A 180 14.37 -23.97 -15.94
C LEU A 180 15.58 -24.88 -16.24
N ASP A 181 16.80 -24.49 -15.82
CA ASP A 181 18.06 -25.19 -16.14
C ASP A 181 18.33 -25.27 -17.66
N LEU A 182 17.97 -24.20 -18.38
CA LEU A 182 18.12 -24.03 -19.83
C LEU A 182 19.19 -22.98 -20.21
N ALA A 183 19.90 -22.44 -19.22
CA ALA A 183 20.91 -21.40 -19.41
C ALA A 183 22.17 -21.90 -20.15
N ASP A 184 22.47 -23.21 -20.10
CA ASP A 184 23.64 -23.82 -20.73
C ASP A 184 23.34 -24.30 -22.17
N GLY A 185 23.40 -23.38 -23.13
CA GLY A 185 23.75 -23.70 -24.53
C GLY A 185 22.66 -23.58 -25.58
N GLU A 186 21.39 -23.35 -25.23
CA GLU A 186 20.33 -23.09 -26.22
C GLU A 186 20.05 -21.60 -26.35
N THR A 187 20.75 -20.95 -27.29
CA THR A 187 20.55 -19.52 -27.61
C THR A 187 19.15 -19.23 -28.19
N ARG A 188 18.38 -20.27 -28.53
CA ARG A 188 17.04 -20.15 -29.08
C ARG A 188 16.24 -21.41 -28.75
N ILE A 189 15.38 -21.32 -27.75
CA ILE A 189 14.28 -22.26 -27.58
C ILE A 189 13.30 -21.90 -28.70
N THR A 190 13.26 -22.70 -29.77
CA THR A 190 12.25 -22.50 -30.82
C THR A 190 10.86 -22.72 -30.22
N SER A 191 9.81 -22.14 -30.82
CA SER A 191 8.41 -22.34 -30.41
C SER A 191 8.01 -23.82 -30.21
N ASP A 192 8.66 -24.76 -30.90
CA ASP A 192 8.46 -26.21 -30.72
C ASP A 192 9.07 -26.77 -29.41
N HIS A 193 10.14 -26.15 -28.89
CA HIS A 193 10.68 -26.45 -27.55
C HIS A 193 9.87 -25.75 -26.45
N ALA A 194 9.33 -24.55 -26.70
CA ALA A 194 8.44 -23.87 -25.75
C ALA A 194 7.09 -24.58 -25.58
N ALA A 195 6.52 -25.11 -26.65
CA ALA A 195 5.32 -25.95 -26.60
C ALA A 195 5.56 -27.24 -25.79
N ARG A 196 6.78 -27.78 -25.84
CA ARG A 196 7.21 -28.94 -25.05
C ARG A 196 7.53 -28.54 -23.60
N ALA A 197 8.06 -27.34 -23.39
CA ALA A 197 8.30 -26.73 -22.08
C ALA A 197 7.01 -26.49 -21.30
N LEU A 198 5.91 -26.09 -21.94
CA LEU A 198 4.60 -26.00 -21.29
C LEU A 198 4.13 -27.34 -20.72
N TRP A 199 4.43 -28.45 -21.41
CA TRP A 199 4.07 -29.80 -20.97
C TRP A 199 5.04 -30.38 -19.93
N ASP A 200 6.35 -30.25 -20.16
CA ASP A 200 7.40 -30.82 -19.30
C ASP A 200 7.75 -29.92 -18.10
N TYR A 201 7.51 -28.61 -18.20
CA TYR A 201 7.86 -27.58 -17.20
C TYR A 201 6.67 -26.74 -16.71
N GLY A 202 5.42 -27.06 -17.04
CA GLY A 202 4.25 -26.29 -16.58
C GLY A 202 4.14 -26.12 -15.06
N MET A 203 4.61 -27.10 -14.29
CA MET A 203 4.74 -26.97 -12.83
C MET A 203 5.80 -25.94 -12.41
N GLN A 204 6.92 -25.86 -13.15
CA GLN A 204 8.01 -24.95 -12.84
C GLN A 204 7.67 -23.51 -13.25
N THR A 205 7.05 -23.29 -14.41
CA THR A 205 6.56 -21.94 -14.79
C THR A 205 5.50 -21.44 -13.81
N SER A 206 4.63 -22.33 -13.32
CA SER A 206 3.68 -22.00 -12.24
C SER A 206 4.38 -21.63 -10.93
N LEU A 207 5.48 -22.31 -10.58
CA LEU A 207 6.26 -22.00 -9.39
C LEU A 207 7.03 -20.67 -9.53
N ILE A 208 7.51 -20.34 -10.72
CA ILE A 208 8.14 -19.05 -11.02
C ILE A 208 7.10 -17.94 -10.87
N ALA A 209 5.96 -18.05 -11.56
CA ALA A 209 4.83 -17.14 -11.45
C ALA A 209 4.41 -16.88 -9.99
N TYR A 210 4.24 -17.94 -9.20
CA TYR A 210 3.89 -17.84 -7.78
C TYR A 210 4.90 -17.05 -6.94
N ARG A 211 6.20 -17.16 -7.26
CA ARG A 211 7.28 -16.48 -6.52
C ARG A 211 7.43 -15.00 -6.87
N LEU A 212 6.84 -14.55 -7.98
CA LEU A 212 6.99 -13.18 -8.45
C LEU A 212 6.10 -12.17 -7.73
N ASN A 213 5.21 -12.60 -6.83
CA ASN A 213 4.35 -11.68 -6.07
C ASN A 213 5.14 -10.62 -5.30
N ASP A 214 6.22 -11.02 -4.63
CA ASP A 214 7.10 -10.11 -3.89
C ASP A 214 7.85 -9.18 -4.84
N THR A 215 8.25 -9.67 -6.01
CA THR A 215 8.91 -8.86 -7.05
C THR A 215 7.95 -7.85 -7.65
N VAL A 216 6.70 -8.23 -7.94
CA VAL A 216 5.66 -7.30 -8.41
C VAL A 216 5.42 -6.21 -7.38
N LYS A 217 5.38 -6.55 -6.08
CA LYS A 217 5.25 -5.57 -5.00
C LYS A 217 6.45 -4.61 -4.95
N ALA A 218 7.69 -5.13 -5.00
CA ALA A 218 8.90 -4.30 -5.03
C ALA A 218 8.91 -3.32 -6.22
N VAL A 219 8.52 -3.81 -7.39
CA VAL A 219 8.45 -3.01 -8.61
C VAL A 219 7.29 -1.99 -8.53
N ALA A 220 6.16 -2.35 -7.93
CA ALA A 220 5.08 -1.39 -7.70
C ALA A 220 5.54 -0.25 -6.78
N ASP A 221 6.34 -0.54 -5.76
CA ASP A 221 6.91 0.50 -4.89
C ASP A 221 7.80 1.50 -5.65
N SER A 222 8.57 1.05 -6.66
CA SER A 222 9.38 1.95 -7.49
C SER A 222 8.55 2.88 -8.39
N LEU A 223 7.36 2.43 -8.81
CA LEU A 223 6.41 3.21 -9.63
C LEU A 223 5.55 4.19 -8.82
N PHE A 224 5.43 3.96 -7.51
CA PHE A 224 4.73 4.84 -6.57
C PHE A 224 5.69 5.33 -5.48
N PRO A 225 6.75 6.08 -5.85
CA PRO A 225 7.72 6.57 -4.90
C PRO A 225 7.08 7.64 -4.02
N VAL A 226 7.37 7.56 -2.72
CA VAL A 226 7.04 8.63 -1.78
C VAL A 226 7.95 9.81 -2.08
N PRO A 227 7.44 11.06 -2.16
CA PRO A 227 8.31 12.22 -2.22
C PRO A 227 9.25 12.21 -1.02
N THR A 228 10.55 12.11 -1.25
CA THR A 228 11.53 12.33 -0.20
C THR A 228 11.53 13.81 0.14
N ALA A 229 11.27 14.12 1.41
CA ALA A 229 11.32 15.48 1.96
C ALA A 229 12.73 16.09 1.89
#